data_AF-A0A836XKE6-F1
#
_entry.id   AF-A0A836XKE6-F1
#
_cell.length_a   1.000
_cell.length_b   1.000
_cell.length_c   1.000
_cell.angle_alpha   90.00
_cell.angle_beta   90.00
_cell.angle_gamma   90.00
#
_symmetry.space_group_name_H-M   'P 1'
#
loop_
_entity.id
_entity.type
_entity.pdbx_description
1 polymer ?
#
loop_
_entity_poly.entity_id
_entity_poly.type
_entity_poly.pdbx_seq_one_letter_code
_entity_poly.pdbx_strand_id
1 'polypeptide(L)'
;MAENLQDEEIEPVDIGIIGGGKGGTALLQALKDIPQVNIVGICDINPKAPAVLIAREMGIDTYTDSGQLILEQSMDWLLNVTHKSITQRHILSRELSDITVIDGHIAELIWHLLLDLQDSLKDTEDADDSLYALVWTVIQRIVNIAQPVHRELEHIAFHDPLTGLYSRHMLRQFIERETSHVCRNGQPLSLAILDIDHFKDVNDKFGHDVGDQTLKDLADLFRNSCRATDLAARYGGEEFIAVLPSTSQDASLIWAERMRERVEESLRRPDDEKVTISIGVATLLVDTEANPNLSIQVTSDLLFKRADNALYEAKNNGRNRVVTSEISIPEK
;
A
#
# COMPACT_ATOMS: atom_id res chain seq x y z
N MET A 1 27.39 -17.57 44.59
CA MET A 1 27.97 -18.01 43.31
C MET A 1 27.22 -17.24 42.25
N ALA A 2 27.91 -16.30 41.61
CA ALA A 2 27.39 -15.57 40.47
C ALA A 2 27.26 -16.58 39.31
N GLU A 3 26.04 -16.82 38.85
CA GLU A 3 25.82 -17.49 37.57
C GLU A 3 26.03 -16.43 36.48
N ASN A 4 27.02 -16.70 35.64
CA ASN A 4 27.28 -15.95 34.42
C ASN A 4 26.00 -15.89 33.58
N LEU A 5 25.43 -14.69 33.48
CA LEU A 5 24.65 -14.31 32.31
C LEU A 5 25.62 -14.41 31.13
N GLN A 6 25.47 -15.48 30.33
CA GLN A 6 26.12 -15.53 29.03
C GLN A 6 25.56 -14.36 28.24
N ASP A 7 26.45 -13.47 27.78
CA ASP A 7 26.17 -12.48 26.75
C ASP A 7 25.62 -13.25 25.53
N GLU A 8 24.30 -13.27 25.36
CA GLU A 8 23.72 -13.51 24.05
C GLU A 8 24.21 -12.35 23.18
N GLU A 9 25.10 -12.60 22.23
CA GLU A 9 25.45 -11.64 21.19
C GLU A 9 24.14 -11.23 20.50
N ILE A 10 23.62 -10.06 20.88
CA ILE A 10 22.44 -9.48 20.25
C ILE A 10 22.86 -9.15 18.82
N GLU A 11 22.29 -9.87 17.85
CA GLU A 11 22.53 -9.57 16.43
C GLU A 11 22.20 -8.10 16.15
N PRO A 12 23.07 -7.38 15.43
CA PRO A 12 22.82 -5.99 15.08
C PRO A 12 21.59 -5.90 14.17
N VAL A 13 20.79 -4.86 14.37
CA VAL A 13 19.58 -4.59 13.58
C VAL A 13 19.97 -3.75 12.37
N ASP A 14 19.66 -4.25 11.18
CA ASP A 14 19.88 -3.55 9.91
C ASP A 14 18.76 -2.54 9.66
N ILE A 15 19.11 -1.26 9.50
CA ILE A 15 18.17 -0.14 9.43
C ILE A 15 18.33 0.64 8.12
N GLY A 16 17.24 0.76 7.37
CA GLY A 16 17.08 1.73 6.29
C GLY A 16 16.37 3.00 6.77
N ILE A 17 16.76 4.17 6.26
CA ILE A 17 16.16 5.48 6.63
C ILE A 17 15.57 6.16 5.39
N ILE A 18 14.33 6.63 5.48
CA ILE A 18 13.67 7.45 4.45
C ILE A 18 13.46 8.88 4.98
N GLY A 19 13.99 9.84 4.24
CA GLY A 19 13.94 11.27 4.51
C GLY A 19 15.27 11.79 5.08
N GLY A 20 16.01 12.53 4.27
CA GLY A 20 17.34 13.06 4.58
C GLY A 20 17.39 14.50 5.10
N GLY A 21 16.25 15.04 5.53
CA GLY A 21 16.14 16.38 6.12
C GLY A 21 16.75 16.46 7.54
N LYS A 22 16.20 17.34 8.39
CA LYS A 22 16.58 17.36 9.81
C LYS A 22 16.38 15.98 10.42
N GLY A 23 15.16 15.43 10.24
CA GLY A 23 14.71 14.08 10.59
C GLY A 23 15.67 12.93 10.28
N GLY A 24 16.25 12.93 9.08
CA GLY A 24 17.24 11.91 8.71
C GLY A 24 18.57 12.14 9.39
N THR A 25 18.97 13.41 9.51
CA THR A 25 20.31 13.79 9.96
C THR A 25 20.55 13.41 11.41
N ALA A 26 19.61 13.74 12.32
CA ALA A 26 19.84 13.38 13.73
C ALA A 26 19.66 11.87 13.99
N LEU A 27 18.79 11.17 13.24
CA LEU A 27 18.75 9.70 13.31
C LEU A 27 20.08 9.08 12.90
N LEU A 28 20.61 9.47 11.73
CA LEU A 28 21.89 8.99 11.24
C LEU A 28 23.01 9.22 12.25
N GLN A 29 23.04 10.41 12.87
CA GLN A 29 24.06 10.78 13.86
C GLN A 29 23.88 10.09 15.21
N ALA A 30 22.67 9.79 15.65
CA ALA A 30 22.42 9.16 16.94
C ALA A 30 22.56 7.63 16.87
N LEU A 31 22.12 7.03 15.76
CA LEU A 31 22.11 5.58 15.58
C LEU A 31 23.51 5.01 15.25
N LYS A 32 24.38 5.78 14.59
CA LYS A 32 25.74 5.33 14.24
C LYS A 32 26.61 4.98 15.45
N ASP A 33 26.29 5.53 16.62
CA ASP A 33 27.06 5.34 17.85
C ASP A 33 26.49 4.19 18.70
N ILE A 34 25.40 3.54 18.24
CA ILE A 34 24.79 2.38 18.92
C ILE A 34 25.38 1.09 18.33
N PRO A 35 26.13 0.28 19.10
CA PRO A 35 26.79 -0.93 18.59
C PRO A 35 25.86 -1.98 17.99
N GLN A 36 24.61 -2.03 18.46
CA GLN A 36 23.59 -2.98 18.01
C GLN A 36 22.84 -2.51 16.74
N VAL A 37 23.27 -1.44 16.10
CA VAL A 37 22.62 -0.86 14.92
C VAL A 37 23.58 -0.82 13.75
N ASN A 38 23.12 -1.30 12.60
CA ASN A 38 23.80 -1.13 11.33
C ASN A 38 22.91 -0.34 10.36
N ILE A 39 23.39 0.78 9.85
CA ILE A 39 22.62 1.61 8.91
C ILE A 39 23.00 1.21 7.49
N VAL A 40 22.11 0.46 6.83
CA VAL A 40 22.39 -0.12 5.51
C VAL A 40 22.09 0.82 4.35
N GLY A 41 21.25 1.85 4.56
CA GLY A 41 21.00 2.82 3.50
C GLY A 41 20.12 4.00 3.90
N ILE A 42 20.24 5.08 3.14
CA ILE A 42 19.40 6.27 3.28
C ILE A 42 18.78 6.68 1.94
N CYS A 43 17.50 7.04 1.96
CA CYS A 43 16.76 7.49 0.79
C CYS A 43 16.20 8.90 0.97
N ASP A 44 16.46 9.79 0.01
CA ASP A 44 15.75 11.07 -0.12
C ASP A 44 15.61 11.47 -1.59
N ILE A 45 14.45 12.01 -1.97
CA ILE A 45 14.19 12.52 -3.32
C ILE A 45 15.19 13.60 -3.75
N ASN A 46 15.76 14.32 -2.78
CA ASN A 46 16.82 15.29 -2.98
C ASN A 46 18.19 14.64 -2.69
N PRO A 47 19.01 14.34 -3.72
CA PRO A 47 20.33 13.72 -3.54
C PRO A 47 21.36 14.63 -2.86
N LYS A 48 20.99 15.88 -2.54
CA LYS A 48 21.77 16.87 -1.79
C LYS A 48 21.19 17.12 -0.39
N ALA A 49 20.25 16.30 0.08
CA ALA A 49 19.73 16.40 1.43
C ALA A 49 20.87 16.20 2.46
N PRO A 50 20.86 16.91 3.60
CA PRO A 50 21.97 16.88 4.55
C PRO A 50 22.38 15.46 5.01
N ALA A 51 21.41 14.61 5.35
CA ALA A 51 21.71 13.25 5.81
C ALA A 51 22.29 12.37 4.68
N VAL A 52 21.87 12.58 3.43
CA VAL A 52 22.41 11.87 2.26
C VAL A 52 23.88 12.20 2.05
N LEU A 53 24.26 13.48 2.23
CA LEU A 53 25.65 13.90 2.12
C LEU A 53 26.52 13.25 3.22
N ILE A 54 26.04 13.25 4.46
CA ILE A 54 26.72 12.63 5.60
C ILE A 54 26.85 11.11 5.40
N ALA A 55 25.80 10.44 4.94
CA ALA A 55 25.83 9.00 4.68
C ALA A 55 26.90 8.62 3.65
N ARG A 56 27.06 9.41 2.57
CA ARG A 56 28.13 9.19 1.57
C ARG A 56 29.52 9.30 2.17
N GLU A 57 29.75 10.29 3.03
CA GLU A 57 31.03 10.45 3.73
C GLU A 57 31.34 9.26 4.66
N MET A 58 30.29 8.64 5.21
CA MET A 58 30.38 7.45 6.05
C MET A 58 30.43 6.13 5.27
N GLY A 59 30.31 6.16 3.94
CA GLY A 59 30.28 4.96 3.10
C GLY A 59 28.97 4.18 3.14
N ILE A 60 27.86 4.80 3.58
CA ILE A 60 26.52 4.22 3.60
C ILE A 60 25.86 4.45 2.24
N ASP A 61 25.17 3.43 1.72
CA ASP A 61 24.50 3.50 0.43
C ASP A 61 23.36 4.53 0.42
N THR A 62 23.24 5.27 -0.70
CA THR A 62 22.28 6.37 -0.81
C THR A 62 21.39 6.23 -2.04
N TYR A 63 20.10 6.49 -1.84
CA TYR A 63 19.06 6.28 -2.83
C TYR A 63 18.22 7.54 -3.04
N THR A 64 17.66 7.69 -4.24
CA THR A 64 16.64 8.72 -4.53
C THR A 64 15.24 8.14 -4.68
N ASP A 65 15.14 6.81 -4.75
CA ASP A 65 13.90 6.05 -4.83
C ASP A 65 13.86 5.03 -3.68
N SER A 66 12.78 5.06 -2.89
CA SER A 66 12.65 4.18 -1.73
C SER A 66 12.42 2.72 -2.13
N GLY A 67 11.82 2.47 -3.29
CA GLY A 67 11.66 1.11 -3.83
C GLY A 67 13.02 0.48 -4.14
N GLN A 68 13.94 1.25 -4.72
CA GLN A 68 15.30 0.78 -4.98
C GLN A 68 16.06 0.45 -3.69
N LEU A 69 15.97 1.28 -2.66
CA LEU A 69 16.56 1.00 -1.34
C LEU A 69 16.04 -0.34 -0.77
N ILE A 70 14.73 -0.55 -0.84
CA ILE A 70 14.06 -1.76 -0.34
C ILE A 70 14.50 -3.01 -1.12
N LEU A 71 14.69 -2.90 -2.43
CA LEU A 71 15.04 -4.04 -3.28
C LEU A 71 16.53 -4.41 -3.23
N GLU A 72 17.41 -3.44 -3.04
CA GLU A 72 18.86 -3.65 -3.10
C GLU A 72 19.49 -3.97 -1.73
N GLN A 73 18.85 -3.55 -0.63
CA GLN A 73 19.38 -3.75 0.72
C GLN A 73 18.52 -4.72 1.52
N SER A 74 19.18 -5.65 2.22
CA SER A 74 18.54 -6.41 3.29
C SER A 74 18.45 -5.53 4.54
N MET A 75 17.27 -5.42 5.14
CA MET A 75 17.09 -4.64 6.37
C MET A 75 15.97 -5.21 7.22
N ASP A 76 16.14 -5.11 8.54
CA ASP A 76 15.11 -5.46 9.50
C ASP A 76 14.09 -4.32 9.62
N TRP A 77 14.57 -3.07 9.73
CA TRP A 77 13.74 -1.91 10.03
C TRP A 77 13.87 -0.84 8.96
N LEU A 78 12.73 -0.22 8.60
CA LEU A 78 12.67 0.93 7.69
C LEU A 78 12.05 2.12 8.42
N LEU A 79 12.88 3.09 8.81
CA LEU A 79 12.47 4.32 9.50
C LEU A 79 12.09 5.40 8.49
N ASN A 80 10.79 5.72 8.42
CA ASN A 80 10.31 6.85 7.63
C ASN A 80 10.09 8.08 8.51
N VAL A 81 11.00 9.04 8.37
CA VAL A 81 10.95 10.34 9.05
C VAL A 81 10.45 11.47 8.14
N THR A 82 9.82 11.12 7.02
CA THR A 82 9.07 12.09 6.25
C THR A 82 7.68 12.28 6.88
N HIS A 83 7.18 13.51 6.91
CA HIS A 83 5.78 13.79 7.30
C HIS A 83 4.74 13.23 6.30
N LYS A 84 5.20 12.51 5.27
CA LYS A 84 4.34 11.77 4.34
C LYS A 84 4.33 10.32 4.84
N SER A 85 3.21 9.89 5.41
CA SER A 85 3.04 8.47 5.71
C SER A 85 3.25 7.68 4.41
N ILE A 86 4.07 6.63 4.49
CA ILE A 86 4.28 5.69 3.41
C ILE A 86 2.99 4.86 3.37
N THR A 87 1.99 5.40 2.69
CA THR A 87 0.81 4.65 2.22
C THR A 87 1.22 3.45 1.34
N GLN A 88 2.49 3.43 0.94
CA GLN A 88 3.21 2.40 0.19
C GLN A 88 3.31 1.04 0.90
N ARG A 89 3.08 0.93 2.22
CA ARG A 89 3.25 -0.36 2.94
C ARG A 89 2.35 -1.47 2.37
N HIS A 90 1.12 -1.14 1.97
CA HIS A 90 0.16 -2.11 1.44
C HIS A 90 0.26 -2.37 -0.07
N ILE A 91 1.00 -1.53 -0.79
CA ILE A 91 1.17 -1.73 -2.24
C ILE A 91 2.50 -2.39 -2.57
N LEU A 92 3.45 -2.35 -1.62
CA LEU A 92 4.67 -3.15 -1.63
C LEU A 92 4.52 -4.43 -0.77
N SER A 93 3.32 -4.71 -0.22
CA SER A 93 3.08 -5.76 0.80
C SER A 93 3.23 -7.20 0.33
N ARG A 94 3.60 -7.45 -0.94
CA ARG A 94 4.07 -8.77 -1.36
C ARG A 94 5.58 -8.94 -1.30
N GLU A 95 6.35 -7.85 -1.23
CA GLU A 95 7.83 -7.86 -1.23
C GLU A 95 8.45 -7.42 0.10
N LEU A 96 7.66 -6.86 1.03
CA LEU A 96 8.12 -6.32 2.32
C LEU A 96 7.84 -7.23 3.54
N SER A 97 7.57 -8.53 3.35
CA SER A 97 7.01 -9.38 4.43
C SER A 97 7.84 -9.42 5.71
N ASP A 98 9.14 -9.15 5.61
CA ASP A 98 10.10 -9.32 6.70
C ASP A 98 10.61 -7.98 7.26
N ILE A 99 10.21 -6.84 6.67
CA ILE A 99 10.69 -5.51 7.07
C ILE A 99 9.70 -4.81 8.00
N THR A 100 10.19 -4.40 9.17
CA THR A 100 9.50 -3.55 10.14
C THR A 100 9.55 -2.09 9.71
N VAL A 101 8.48 -1.60 9.11
CA VAL A 101 8.37 -0.18 8.79
C VAL A 101 7.93 0.60 10.04
N ILE A 102 8.61 1.70 10.32
CA ILE A 102 8.34 2.60 11.44
C ILE A 102 8.10 4.00 10.86
N ASP A 103 6.88 4.51 10.97
CA ASP A 103 6.48 5.80 10.40
C ASP A 103 5.61 6.64 11.34
N GLY A 104 5.26 7.84 10.89
CA GLY A 104 4.35 8.74 11.60
C GLY A 104 4.80 9.06 13.03
N HIS A 105 3.87 8.96 13.98
CA HIS A 105 4.12 9.31 15.38
C HIS A 105 5.14 8.40 16.06
N ILE A 106 5.32 7.15 15.61
CA ILE A 106 6.32 6.25 16.19
C ILE A 106 7.72 6.70 15.78
N ALA A 107 7.91 7.02 14.49
CA ALA A 107 9.16 7.59 14.00
C ALA A 107 9.46 8.94 14.68
N GLU A 108 8.44 9.78 14.88
CA GLU A 108 8.56 11.05 15.61
C GLU A 108 8.95 10.88 17.08
N LEU A 109 8.38 9.88 17.76
CA LEU A 109 8.75 9.55 19.14
C LEU A 109 10.22 9.07 19.24
N ILE A 110 10.64 8.14 18.37
CA ILE A 110 12.02 7.64 18.33
C ILE A 110 12.99 8.80 18.04
N TRP A 111 12.64 9.65 17.08
CA TRP A 111 13.39 10.86 16.76
C TRP A 111 13.58 11.76 18.00
N HIS A 112 12.50 12.04 18.75
CA HIS A 112 12.59 12.87 19.95
C HIS A 112 13.44 12.24 21.06
N LEU A 113 13.29 10.93 21.30
CA LEU A 113 14.11 10.22 22.29
C LEU A 113 15.60 10.28 21.96
N LEU A 114 15.95 10.15 20.68
CA LEU A 114 17.34 10.23 20.24
C LEU A 114 17.90 11.65 20.30
N LEU A 115 17.07 12.67 20.05
CA LEU A 115 17.47 14.07 20.25
C LEU A 115 17.72 14.38 21.73
N ASP A 116 16.80 13.96 22.61
CA ASP A 116 16.94 14.15 24.05
C ASP A 116 18.20 13.45 24.59
N LEU A 117 18.53 12.27 24.03
CA LEU A 117 19.77 11.57 24.31
C LEU A 117 20.99 12.38 23.85
N GLN A 118 21.02 12.86 22.60
CA GLN A 118 22.13 13.66 22.09
C GLN A 118 22.35 14.93 22.90
N ASP A 119 21.27 15.61 23.29
CA ASP A 119 21.36 16.82 24.12
C ASP A 119 21.88 16.51 25.52
N SER A 120 21.48 15.38 26.11
CA SER A 120 21.96 14.94 27.42
C SER A 120 23.45 14.54 27.39
N LEU A 121 23.94 14.07 26.25
CA LEU A 121 25.32 13.59 26.08
C LEU A 121 26.33 14.70 25.74
N LYS A 122 25.88 15.84 25.19
CA LYS A 122 26.77 16.97 24.78
C LYS A 122 27.66 17.52 25.90
N ASP A 123 27.26 17.35 27.16
CA ASP A 123 27.98 17.85 28.34
C ASP A 123 28.81 16.76 29.07
N THR A 124 28.89 15.55 28.51
CA THR A 124 29.61 14.40 29.09
C THR A 124 30.75 13.99 28.15
N GLU A 125 32.00 14.09 28.60
CA GLU A 125 33.17 13.70 27.80
C GLU A 125 33.24 12.18 27.54
N ASP A 126 32.58 11.37 28.39
CA ASP A 126 32.38 9.94 28.24
C ASP A 126 30.88 9.69 28.11
N ALA A 127 30.39 9.49 26.88
CA ALA A 127 29.05 8.97 26.69
C ALA A 127 29.03 7.52 27.19
N ASP A 128 28.29 7.27 28.28
CA ASP A 128 28.20 5.95 28.89
C ASP A 128 27.50 4.99 27.94
N ASP A 129 28.19 3.94 27.48
CA ASP A 129 27.64 2.84 26.66
C ASP A 129 26.34 2.30 27.29
N SER A 130 26.21 2.36 28.62
CA SER A 130 25.01 1.98 29.36
C SER A 130 23.78 2.84 29.03
N LEU A 131 23.96 4.13 28.73
CA LEU A 131 22.87 5.05 28.37
C LEU A 131 22.38 4.78 26.94
N TYR A 132 23.30 4.56 25.99
CA TYR A 132 22.94 4.13 24.64
C TYR A 132 22.21 2.79 24.66
N ALA A 133 22.69 1.82 25.45
CA ALA A 133 22.03 0.53 25.63
C ALA A 133 20.62 0.66 26.22
N LEU A 134 20.42 1.57 27.18
CA LEU A 134 19.10 1.85 27.76
C LEU A 134 18.16 2.47 26.71
N VAL A 135 18.59 3.50 25.99
CA VAL A 135 17.77 4.15 24.96
C VAL A 135 17.44 3.16 23.84
N TRP A 136 18.41 2.35 23.41
CA TRP A 136 18.18 1.27 22.45
C TRP A 136 17.13 0.27 22.94
N THR A 137 17.22 -0.19 24.18
CA THR A 137 16.23 -1.08 24.79
C THR A 137 14.84 -0.45 24.81
N VAL A 138 14.74 0.86 25.09
CA VAL A 138 13.46 1.59 25.07
C VAL A 138 12.91 1.67 23.64
N ILE A 139 13.73 1.99 22.65
CA ILE A 139 13.33 2.03 21.24
C ILE A 139 12.83 0.66 20.79
N GLN A 140 13.56 -0.42 21.08
CA GLN A 140 13.12 -1.79 20.76
C GLN A 140 11.78 -2.14 21.41
N ARG A 141 11.57 -1.78 22.68
CA ARG A 141 10.29 -1.99 23.36
C ARG A 141 9.15 -1.20 22.71
N ILE A 142 9.38 0.07 22.35
CA ILE A 142 8.38 0.90 21.66
C ILE A 142 7.98 0.25 20.34
N VAL A 143 8.95 -0.15 19.52
CA VAL A 143 8.69 -0.78 18.22
C VAL A 143 7.92 -2.09 18.41
N ASN A 144 8.36 -2.96 19.31
CA ASN A 144 7.72 -4.25 19.56
C ASN A 144 6.26 -4.13 20.07
N ILE A 145 5.96 -3.11 20.89
CA ILE A 145 4.60 -2.87 21.40
C ILE A 145 3.72 -2.18 20.35
N ALA A 146 4.28 -1.23 19.60
CA ALA A 146 3.51 -0.44 18.64
C ALA A 146 3.22 -1.23 17.36
N GLN A 147 4.08 -2.15 16.97
CA GLN A 147 3.97 -2.93 15.74
C GLN A 147 2.65 -3.72 15.59
N PRO A 148 2.21 -4.54 16.56
CA PRO A 148 0.97 -5.30 16.43
C PRO A 148 -0.25 -4.37 16.32
N VAL A 149 -0.30 -3.34 17.16
CA VAL A 149 -1.37 -2.33 17.16
C VAL A 149 -1.42 -1.60 15.82
N HIS A 150 -0.26 -1.23 15.30
CA HIS A 150 -0.17 -0.52 14.04
C HIS A 150 -0.58 -1.42 12.86
N ARG A 151 -0.17 -2.69 12.83
CA ARG A 151 -0.63 -3.67 11.83
C ARG A 151 -2.14 -3.88 11.88
N GLU A 152 -2.72 -3.96 13.07
CA GLU A 152 -4.17 -4.09 13.24
C GLU A 152 -4.92 -2.84 12.75
N LEU A 153 -4.44 -1.65 13.13
CA LEU A 153 -5.01 -0.38 12.67
C LEU A 153 -4.90 -0.22 11.16
N GLU A 154 -3.77 -0.61 10.56
CA GLU A 154 -3.60 -0.62 9.11
C GLU A 154 -4.57 -1.58 8.45
N HIS A 155 -4.68 -2.81 8.96
CA HIS A 155 -5.61 -3.78 8.40
C HIS A 155 -7.06 -3.24 8.45
N ILE A 156 -7.47 -2.61 9.55
CA ILE A 156 -8.80 -2.00 9.68
C ILE A 156 -8.97 -0.79 8.75
N ALA A 157 -7.94 0.03 8.57
CA ALA A 157 -7.98 1.19 7.69
C ALA A 157 -8.04 0.79 6.20
N PHE A 158 -7.33 -0.29 5.86
CA PHE A 158 -7.01 -0.63 4.49
C PHE A 158 -7.82 -1.78 3.91
N HIS A 159 -8.48 -2.57 4.74
CA HIS A 159 -9.33 -3.67 4.29
C HIS A 159 -10.78 -3.50 4.74
N ASP A 160 -11.71 -3.99 3.92
CA ASP A 160 -13.10 -4.15 4.27
C ASP A 160 -13.26 -5.29 5.29
N PRO A 161 -13.87 -5.04 6.46
CA PRO A 161 -13.92 -6.02 7.55
C PRO A 161 -14.77 -7.27 7.22
N LEU A 162 -15.71 -7.17 6.28
CA LEU A 162 -16.55 -8.30 5.90
C LEU A 162 -15.85 -9.24 4.91
N THR A 163 -15.21 -8.66 3.89
CA THR A 163 -14.68 -9.41 2.74
C THR A 163 -13.16 -9.60 2.77
N GLY A 164 -12.44 -8.81 3.58
CA GLY A 164 -10.98 -8.78 3.61
C GLY A 164 -10.34 -8.21 2.34
N LEU A 165 -11.11 -7.73 1.37
CA LEU A 165 -10.59 -6.99 0.22
C LEU A 165 -10.13 -5.59 0.63
N TYR A 166 -9.45 -4.87 -0.25
CA TYR A 166 -9.08 -3.49 0.04
C TYR A 166 -10.32 -2.61 0.24
N SER A 167 -10.20 -1.64 1.15
CA SER A 167 -11.24 -0.67 1.45
C SER A 167 -11.34 0.38 0.36
N ARG A 168 -12.47 1.09 0.31
CA ARG A 168 -12.66 2.27 -0.54
C ARG A 168 -11.56 3.33 -0.35
N HIS A 169 -11.00 3.44 0.85
CA HIS A 169 -9.91 4.37 1.13
C HIS A 169 -8.66 4.01 0.33
N MET A 170 -8.24 2.74 0.42
CA MET A 170 -7.07 2.24 -0.32
C MET A 170 -7.25 2.27 -1.83
N LEU A 171 -8.45 1.92 -2.30
CA LEU A 171 -8.77 1.99 -3.72
C LEU A 171 -8.47 3.38 -4.31
N ARG A 172 -8.91 4.45 -3.64
CA ARG A 172 -8.72 5.82 -4.14
C ARG A 172 -7.23 6.17 -4.26
N GLN A 173 -6.45 5.86 -3.22
CA GLN A 173 -5.00 6.11 -3.21
C GLN A 173 -4.28 5.33 -4.31
N PHE A 174 -4.68 4.07 -4.53
CA PHE A 174 -4.12 3.24 -5.59
C PHE A 174 -4.44 3.79 -6.98
N ILE A 175 -5.70 4.17 -7.26
CA ILE A 175 -6.08 4.75 -8.55
C ILE A 175 -5.30 6.03 -8.84
N GLU A 176 -5.18 6.94 -7.88
CA GLU A 176 -4.41 8.19 -8.05
C GLU A 176 -2.94 7.92 -8.38
N ARG A 177 -2.34 6.94 -7.70
CA ARG A 177 -0.97 6.50 -7.97
C ARG A 177 -0.83 5.93 -9.37
N GLU A 178 -1.66 4.96 -9.75
CA GLU A 178 -1.60 4.31 -11.06
C GLU A 178 -1.90 5.28 -12.19
N THR A 179 -2.83 6.21 -12.00
CA THR A 179 -3.09 7.30 -12.95
C THR A 179 -1.83 8.13 -13.16
N SER A 180 -1.09 8.43 -12.08
CA SER A 180 0.19 9.13 -12.18
C SER A 180 1.25 8.31 -12.94
N HIS A 181 1.26 6.98 -12.79
CA HIS A 181 2.16 6.10 -13.56
C HIS A 181 1.80 6.06 -15.04
N VAL A 182 0.52 5.96 -15.38
CA VAL A 182 0.02 6.00 -16.76
C VAL A 182 0.40 7.29 -17.45
N CYS A 183 0.18 8.44 -16.79
CA CYS A 183 0.53 9.74 -17.34
C CYS A 183 2.03 9.92 -17.58
N ARG A 184 2.90 9.19 -16.86
CA ARG A 184 4.36 9.24 -17.05
C ARG A 184 4.86 8.24 -18.08
N ASN A 185 4.28 7.05 -18.11
CA ASN A 185 4.85 5.89 -18.80
C ASN A 185 4.03 5.44 -20.02
N GLY A 186 2.83 5.98 -20.22
CA GLY A 186 1.96 5.66 -21.37
C GLY A 186 1.33 4.27 -21.34
N GLN A 187 1.57 3.50 -20.27
CA GLN A 187 0.98 2.17 -20.12
C GLN A 187 -0.51 2.30 -19.78
N PRO A 188 -1.40 1.50 -20.37
CA PRO A 188 -2.84 1.61 -20.14
C PRO A 188 -3.24 1.23 -18.71
N LEU A 189 -4.27 1.87 -18.18
CA LEU A 189 -4.87 1.54 -16.88
C LEU A 189 -6.35 1.26 -17.06
N SER A 190 -6.75 0.04 -16.69
CA SER A 190 -8.16 -0.35 -16.69
C SER A 190 -8.75 -0.33 -15.28
N LEU A 191 -9.99 0.11 -15.16
CA LEU A 191 -10.79 0.07 -13.94
C LEU A 191 -12.10 -0.64 -14.24
N ALA A 192 -12.42 -1.68 -13.47
CA ALA A 192 -13.66 -2.43 -13.57
C ALA A 192 -14.49 -2.22 -12.30
N ILE A 193 -15.75 -1.83 -12.45
CA ILE A 193 -16.75 -1.77 -11.37
C ILE A 193 -17.73 -2.92 -11.59
N LEU A 194 -17.92 -3.70 -10.55
CA LEU A 194 -18.74 -4.90 -10.52
C LEU A 194 -19.86 -4.70 -9.49
N ASP A 195 -21.04 -5.21 -9.80
CA ASP A 195 -22.19 -5.18 -8.91
C ASP A 195 -22.96 -6.49 -9.01
N ILE A 196 -23.38 -7.01 -7.85
CA ILE A 196 -24.18 -8.24 -7.78
C ILE A 196 -25.60 -7.93 -8.23
N ASP A 197 -26.01 -8.58 -9.31
CA ASP A 197 -27.35 -8.44 -9.84
C ASP A 197 -28.38 -8.91 -8.81
N HIS A 198 -29.38 -8.07 -8.53
CA HIS A 198 -30.49 -8.41 -7.64
C HIS A 198 -30.05 -8.77 -6.20
N PHE A 199 -28.94 -8.21 -5.70
CA PHE A 199 -28.45 -8.52 -4.35
C PHE A 199 -29.46 -8.22 -3.24
N LYS A 200 -30.25 -7.15 -3.40
CA LYS A 200 -31.34 -6.85 -2.48
C LYS A 200 -32.34 -8.00 -2.36
N ASP A 201 -32.66 -8.69 -3.46
CA ASP A 201 -33.58 -9.83 -3.46
C ASP A 201 -32.99 -11.02 -2.67
N VAL A 202 -31.66 -11.17 -2.65
CA VAL A 202 -30.96 -12.16 -1.81
C VAL A 202 -31.18 -11.84 -0.33
N ASN A 203 -30.93 -10.59 0.07
CA ASN A 203 -31.12 -10.14 1.45
C ASN A 203 -32.58 -10.24 1.90
N ASP A 204 -33.51 -9.77 1.06
CA ASP A 204 -34.93 -9.72 1.41
C ASP A 204 -35.54 -11.12 1.52
N LYS A 205 -35.07 -12.10 0.73
CA LYS A 205 -35.59 -13.47 0.72
C LYS A 205 -34.91 -14.40 1.71
N PHE A 206 -33.60 -14.24 1.95
CA PHE A 206 -32.80 -15.20 2.72
C PHE A 206 -32.12 -14.60 3.96
N GLY A 207 -32.25 -13.29 4.18
CA GLY A 207 -31.66 -12.57 5.29
C GLY A 207 -30.22 -12.11 5.04
N HIS A 208 -29.78 -11.17 5.87
CA HIS A 208 -28.47 -10.53 5.74
C HIS A 208 -27.28 -11.50 5.90
N ASP A 209 -27.42 -12.55 6.71
CA ASP A 209 -26.34 -13.54 6.88
C ASP A 209 -25.99 -14.24 5.55
N VAL A 210 -26.99 -14.52 4.72
CA VAL A 210 -26.81 -15.12 3.39
C VAL A 210 -26.25 -14.11 2.40
N GLY A 211 -26.68 -12.85 2.49
CA GLY A 211 -26.08 -11.77 1.72
C GLY A 211 -24.60 -11.58 2.03
N ASP A 212 -24.25 -11.55 3.31
CA ASP A 212 -22.88 -11.44 3.81
C ASP A 212 -22.01 -12.61 3.35
N GLN A 213 -22.54 -13.83 3.37
CA GLN A 213 -21.83 -14.99 2.82
C GLN A 213 -21.62 -14.87 1.31
N THR A 214 -22.63 -14.42 0.56
CA THR A 214 -22.53 -14.20 -0.89
C THR A 214 -21.44 -13.17 -1.22
N LEU A 215 -21.32 -12.10 -0.41
CA LEU A 215 -20.28 -11.09 -0.56
C LEU A 215 -18.88 -11.65 -0.28
N LYS A 216 -18.73 -12.51 0.73
CA LYS A 216 -17.47 -13.19 1.05
C LYS A 216 -17.05 -14.15 -0.07
N ASP A 217 -17.99 -14.95 -0.58
CA ASP A 217 -17.71 -15.90 -1.66
C ASP A 217 -17.31 -15.17 -2.95
N LEU A 218 -17.98 -14.06 -3.27
CA LEU A 218 -17.58 -13.20 -4.38
C LEU A 218 -16.18 -12.62 -4.17
N ALA A 219 -15.89 -12.14 -2.95
CA ALA A 219 -14.58 -11.57 -2.63
C ALA A 219 -13.44 -12.58 -2.82
N ASP A 220 -13.66 -13.85 -2.48
CA ASP A 220 -12.67 -14.90 -2.70
C ASP A 220 -12.46 -15.20 -4.19
N LEU A 221 -13.53 -15.25 -4.99
CA LEU A 221 -13.42 -15.38 -6.45
C LEU A 221 -12.66 -14.20 -7.05
N PHE A 222 -12.93 -13.00 -6.56
CA PHE A 222 -12.35 -11.75 -7.01
C PHE A 222 -10.86 -11.63 -6.66
N ARG A 223 -10.48 -11.98 -5.43
CA ARG A 223 -9.07 -12.02 -5.00
C ARG A 223 -8.26 -12.97 -5.86
N ASN A 224 -8.83 -14.13 -6.20
CA ASN A 224 -8.16 -15.17 -6.99
C ASN A 224 -8.13 -14.88 -8.50
N SER A 225 -8.86 -13.87 -8.98
CA SER A 225 -8.84 -13.47 -10.39
C SER A 225 -7.83 -12.35 -10.68
N CYS A 226 -7.32 -11.67 -9.65
CA CYS A 226 -6.36 -10.57 -9.71
C CYS A 226 -4.89 -11.04 -9.64
N ARG A 227 -4.01 -10.33 -10.36
CA ARG A 227 -2.55 -10.47 -10.28
C ARG A 227 -2.00 -9.78 -9.04
N ALA A 228 -0.71 -9.98 -8.77
CA ALA A 228 0.01 -9.28 -7.70
C ALA A 228 -0.04 -7.74 -7.83
N THR A 229 -0.04 -7.26 -9.08
CA THR A 229 -0.05 -5.84 -9.42
C THR A 229 -1.45 -5.23 -9.43
N ASP A 230 -2.49 -6.06 -9.45
CA ASP A 230 -3.88 -5.61 -9.52
C ASP A 230 -4.39 -5.32 -8.10
N LEU A 231 -5.36 -4.41 -7.99
CA LEU A 231 -6.02 -4.15 -6.72
C LEU A 231 -7.49 -4.57 -6.78
N ALA A 232 -7.91 -5.43 -5.86
CA ALA A 232 -9.29 -5.83 -5.64
C ALA A 232 -9.85 -5.17 -4.37
N ALA A 233 -10.88 -4.36 -4.51
CA ALA A 233 -11.51 -3.64 -3.42
C ALA A 233 -13.03 -3.85 -3.36
N ARG A 234 -13.58 -3.71 -2.16
CA ARG A 234 -15.02 -3.50 -1.98
C ARG A 234 -15.28 -2.01 -1.82
N TYR A 235 -16.08 -1.43 -2.71
CA TYR A 235 -16.38 0.00 -2.68
C TYR A 235 -17.44 0.34 -1.64
N GLY A 236 -18.45 -0.53 -1.49
CA GLY A 236 -19.51 -0.43 -0.50
C GLY A 236 -20.73 -1.25 -0.92
N GLY A 237 -21.56 -1.71 0.03
CA GLY A 237 -22.75 -2.51 -0.30
C GLY A 237 -22.38 -3.77 -1.10
N GLU A 238 -22.99 -3.94 -2.27
CA GLU A 238 -22.69 -5.00 -3.25
C GLU A 238 -21.70 -4.63 -4.36
N GLU A 239 -21.05 -3.46 -4.26
CA GLU A 239 -20.15 -2.93 -5.29
C GLU A 239 -18.68 -3.30 -5.02
N PHE A 240 -18.04 -3.88 -6.03
CA PHE A 240 -16.62 -4.28 -6.02
C PHE A 240 -15.89 -3.58 -7.16
N ILE A 241 -14.61 -3.27 -6.95
CA ILE A 241 -13.79 -2.57 -7.94
C ILE A 241 -12.45 -3.25 -8.10
N ALA A 242 -12.05 -3.48 -9.34
CA ALA A 242 -10.72 -3.91 -9.71
C ALA A 242 -9.98 -2.78 -10.43
N VAL A 243 -8.72 -2.58 -10.05
CA VAL A 243 -7.78 -1.72 -10.77
C VAL A 243 -6.73 -2.61 -11.39
N LEU A 244 -6.57 -2.50 -12.71
CA LEU A 244 -5.72 -3.37 -13.52
C LEU A 244 -4.66 -2.52 -14.22
N PRO A 245 -3.48 -2.32 -13.58
CA PRO A 245 -2.36 -1.60 -14.19
C PRO A 245 -1.86 -2.30 -15.46
N SER A 246 -1.28 -1.52 -16.38
CA SER A 246 -0.69 -2.00 -17.63
C SER A 246 -1.62 -2.96 -18.41
N THR A 247 -2.92 -2.69 -18.37
CA THR A 247 -3.95 -3.55 -18.96
C THR A 247 -4.79 -2.76 -19.96
N SER A 248 -4.69 -3.14 -21.23
CA SER A 248 -5.49 -2.60 -22.34
C SER A 248 -6.96 -2.97 -22.23
N GLN A 249 -7.83 -2.29 -22.98
CA GLN A 249 -9.27 -2.57 -23.02
C GLN A 249 -9.60 -4.02 -23.41
N ASP A 250 -8.93 -4.58 -24.43
CA ASP A 250 -9.21 -5.96 -24.85
C ASP A 250 -8.86 -6.97 -23.76
N ALA A 251 -7.71 -6.78 -23.11
CA ALA A 251 -7.27 -7.62 -22.00
C ALA A 251 -8.18 -7.48 -20.76
N SER A 252 -8.64 -6.27 -20.45
CA SER A 252 -9.56 -6.05 -19.33
C SER A 252 -10.96 -6.60 -19.60
N LEU A 253 -11.43 -6.56 -20.86
CA LEU A 253 -12.67 -7.23 -21.27
C LEU A 253 -12.58 -8.75 -21.08
N ILE A 254 -11.50 -9.39 -21.54
CA ILE A 254 -11.30 -10.83 -21.36
C ILE A 254 -11.30 -11.20 -19.87
N TRP A 255 -10.60 -10.40 -19.05
CA TRP A 255 -10.58 -10.61 -17.61
C TRP A 255 -11.98 -10.46 -16.99
N ALA A 256 -12.73 -9.43 -17.39
CA ALA A 256 -14.05 -9.14 -16.87
C ALA A 256 -15.07 -10.23 -17.26
N GLU A 257 -15.06 -10.69 -18.52
CA GLU A 257 -15.95 -11.78 -18.94
C GLU A 257 -15.64 -13.08 -18.20
N ARG A 258 -14.36 -13.41 -18.02
CA ARG A 258 -13.97 -14.57 -17.21
C ARG A 258 -14.45 -14.45 -15.76
N MET A 259 -14.40 -13.25 -15.17
CA MET A 259 -14.91 -13.01 -13.82
C MET A 259 -16.43 -13.20 -13.77
N ARG A 260 -17.16 -12.64 -14.74
CA ARG A 260 -18.62 -12.77 -14.87
C ARG A 260 -19.04 -14.24 -14.98
N GLU A 261 -18.44 -14.98 -15.90
CA GLU A 261 -18.71 -16.41 -16.10
C GLU A 261 -18.42 -17.22 -14.83
N ARG A 262 -17.27 -16.99 -14.20
CA ARG A 262 -16.87 -17.71 -12.99
C ARG A 262 -17.85 -17.49 -11.83
N VAL A 263 -18.36 -16.27 -11.65
CA VAL A 263 -19.37 -15.98 -10.64
C VAL A 263 -20.67 -16.70 -10.95
N GLU A 264 -21.14 -16.59 -12.19
CA GLU A 264 -22.36 -17.26 -12.65
C GLU A 264 -22.26 -18.78 -12.48
N GLU A 265 -21.09 -19.38 -12.68
CA GLU A 265 -20.88 -20.82 -12.54
C GLU A 265 -20.76 -21.27 -11.08
N SER A 266 -20.07 -20.48 -10.24
CA SER A 266 -19.65 -20.90 -8.90
C SER A 266 -20.62 -20.52 -7.78
N LEU A 267 -21.31 -19.38 -7.91
CA LEU A 267 -22.15 -18.86 -6.84
C LEU A 267 -23.63 -19.23 -7.04
N ARG A 268 -24.24 -19.77 -5.98
CA ARG A 268 -25.65 -20.17 -5.93
C ARG A 268 -26.30 -19.61 -4.68
N ARG A 269 -27.55 -19.21 -4.82
CA ARG A 269 -28.43 -18.87 -3.70
C ARG A 269 -28.94 -20.15 -3.01
N PRO A 270 -29.55 -20.07 -1.82
CA PRO A 270 -30.13 -21.24 -1.15
C PRO A 270 -31.24 -21.96 -1.92
N ASP A 271 -31.87 -21.29 -2.90
CA ASP A 271 -32.87 -21.88 -3.80
C ASP A 271 -32.27 -22.44 -5.11
N ASP A 272 -30.95 -22.59 -5.17
CA ASP A 272 -30.17 -23.09 -6.32
C ASP A 272 -30.21 -22.18 -7.56
N GLU A 273 -30.77 -20.97 -7.45
CA GLU A 273 -30.64 -19.97 -8.52
C GLU A 273 -29.23 -19.38 -8.55
N LYS A 274 -28.76 -19.06 -9.76
CA LYS A 274 -27.44 -18.48 -9.97
C LYS A 274 -27.37 -17.05 -9.42
N VAL A 275 -26.23 -16.71 -8.85
CA VAL A 275 -25.86 -15.31 -8.60
C VAL A 275 -25.09 -14.82 -9.82
N THR A 276 -25.47 -13.65 -10.37
CA THR A 276 -24.79 -13.03 -11.51
C THR A 276 -24.28 -11.65 -11.13
N ILE A 277 -23.35 -11.14 -11.93
CA ILE A 277 -22.79 -9.80 -11.77
C ILE A 277 -22.84 -9.05 -13.09
N SER A 278 -23.07 -7.74 -13.00
CA SER A 278 -22.87 -6.81 -14.11
C SER A 278 -21.55 -6.09 -13.92
N ILE A 279 -20.81 -5.85 -15.01
CA ILE A 279 -19.48 -5.23 -14.97
C ILE A 279 -19.39 -4.07 -15.96
N GLY A 280 -18.97 -2.91 -15.45
CA GLY A 280 -18.57 -1.76 -16.26
C GLY A 280 -17.06 -1.59 -16.21
N VAL A 281 -16.41 -1.57 -17.37
CA VAL A 281 -14.95 -1.38 -17.48
C VAL A 281 -14.67 -0.07 -18.19
N ALA A 282 -13.74 0.71 -17.68
CA ALA A 282 -13.14 1.83 -18.41
C ALA A 282 -11.63 1.68 -18.50
N THR A 283 -11.06 2.03 -19.65
CA THR A 283 -9.61 2.00 -19.88
C THR A 283 -9.11 3.40 -20.18
N LEU A 284 -8.11 3.84 -19.43
CA LEU A 284 -7.37 5.07 -19.67
C LEU A 284 -6.12 4.77 -20.49
N LEU A 285 -5.97 5.48 -21.61
CA LEU A 285 -4.75 5.51 -22.41
C LEU A 285 -4.31 6.97 -22.58
N VAL A 286 -3.05 7.25 -22.24
CA VAL A 286 -2.44 8.57 -22.33
C VAL A 286 -1.26 8.50 -23.28
N ASP A 287 -1.23 9.41 -24.25
CA ASP A 287 -0.07 9.59 -25.10
C ASP A 287 1.03 10.32 -24.31
N THR A 288 2.21 9.71 -24.17
CA THR A 288 3.35 10.26 -23.41
C THR A 288 4.02 11.45 -24.09
N GLU A 289 3.80 11.65 -25.39
CA GLU A 289 4.28 12.85 -26.09
C GLU A 289 3.34 14.06 -25.84
N ALA A 290 2.11 13.79 -25.39
CA ALA A 290 1.15 14.81 -25.00
C ALA A 290 1.48 15.33 -23.60
N ASN A 291 1.77 16.62 -23.50
CA ASN A 291 2.13 17.32 -22.26
C ASN A 291 0.89 17.47 -21.34
N PRO A 292 0.62 16.60 -20.34
CA PRO A 292 -0.64 16.65 -19.64
C PRO A 292 -0.47 17.58 -18.44
N ASN A 293 -0.84 18.85 -18.62
CA ASN A 293 -1.26 19.70 -17.50
C ASN A 293 -2.62 19.24 -16.91
N LEU A 294 -3.00 17.97 -17.09
CA LEU A 294 -4.21 17.40 -16.54
C LEU A 294 -3.96 17.02 -15.09
N SER A 295 -4.80 17.53 -14.21
CA SER A 295 -4.80 17.13 -12.81
C SER A 295 -5.03 15.61 -12.70
N ILE A 296 -4.17 14.93 -11.95
CA ILE A 296 -4.29 13.49 -11.66
C ILE A 296 -5.70 13.17 -11.13
N GLN A 297 -6.22 14.01 -10.22
CA GLN A 297 -7.56 13.86 -9.65
C GLN A 297 -8.67 13.90 -10.72
N VAL A 298 -8.58 14.85 -11.66
CA VAL A 298 -9.59 14.98 -12.71
C VAL A 298 -9.59 13.76 -13.63
N THR A 299 -8.40 13.20 -13.85
CA THR A 299 -8.21 12.03 -14.71
C THR A 299 -8.73 10.76 -14.05
N SER A 300 -8.42 10.54 -12.76
CA SER A 300 -8.95 9.41 -11.99
C SER A 300 -10.47 9.47 -11.82
N ASP A 301 -11.03 10.65 -11.56
CA ASP A 301 -12.48 10.85 -11.47
C ASP A 301 -13.19 10.55 -12.80
N LEU A 302 -12.59 10.95 -13.92
CA LEU A 302 -13.11 10.64 -15.26
C LEU A 302 -13.09 9.14 -15.53
N LEU A 303 -12.00 8.44 -15.18
CA LEU A 303 -11.89 6.99 -15.31
C LEU A 303 -12.98 6.27 -14.52
N PHE A 304 -13.16 6.63 -13.25
CA PHE A 304 -14.20 6.07 -12.40
C PHE A 304 -15.59 6.30 -12.99
N LYS A 305 -15.91 7.54 -13.39
CA LYS A 305 -17.20 7.90 -13.97
C LYS A 305 -17.53 7.13 -15.25
N ARG A 306 -16.53 6.85 -16.09
CA ARG A 306 -16.73 6.08 -17.32
C ARG A 306 -17.01 4.61 -17.03
N ALA A 307 -16.35 4.03 -16.04
CA ALA A 307 -16.63 2.65 -15.62
C ALA A 307 -18.03 2.53 -14.99
N ASP A 308 -18.43 3.52 -14.19
CA ASP A 308 -19.77 3.60 -13.59
C ASP A 308 -20.88 3.69 -14.65
N ASN A 309 -20.70 4.57 -15.65
CA ASN A 309 -21.62 4.67 -16.78
C ASN A 309 -21.71 3.34 -17.57
N ALA A 310 -20.60 2.64 -17.76
CA ALA A 310 -20.59 1.35 -18.42
C ALA A 310 -21.34 0.29 -17.59
N LEU A 311 -21.18 0.30 -16.26
CA LEU A 311 -21.92 -0.60 -15.38
C LEU A 311 -23.43 -0.31 -15.42
N TYR A 312 -23.80 0.96 -15.42
CA TYR A 312 -25.18 1.39 -15.57
C TYR A 312 -25.78 0.89 -16.90
N GLU A 313 -25.03 0.98 -18.00
CA GLU A 313 -25.42 0.43 -19.29
C GLU A 313 -25.56 -1.11 -19.24
N ALA A 314 -24.63 -1.82 -18.59
CA ALA A 314 -24.71 -3.26 -18.41
C ALA A 314 -26.00 -3.69 -17.68
N LYS A 315 -26.34 -2.97 -16.60
CA LYS A 315 -27.57 -3.21 -15.82
C LYS A 315 -28.84 -2.96 -16.64
N ASN A 316 -28.88 -1.86 -17.40
CA ASN A 316 -30.03 -1.51 -18.22
C ASN A 316 -30.23 -2.42 -19.43
N ASN A 317 -29.15 -2.97 -19.97
CA ASN A 317 -29.22 -3.85 -21.13
C ASN A 317 -29.55 -5.31 -20.77
N GLY A 318 -29.96 -5.59 -19.52
CA GLY A 318 -30.44 -6.90 -19.10
C GLY A 318 -29.51 -7.64 -18.15
N ARG A 319 -28.53 -6.94 -17.54
CA ARG A 319 -27.62 -7.48 -16.52
C ARG A 319 -26.77 -8.65 -17.03
N ASN A 320 -26.04 -9.31 -16.12
CA ASN A 320 -25.14 -10.43 -16.38
C ASN A 320 -24.30 -10.23 -17.66
N ARG A 321 -23.59 -9.10 -17.74
CA ARG A 321 -22.78 -8.74 -18.91
C ARG A 321 -21.68 -7.74 -18.56
N VAL A 322 -20.72 -7.64 -19.48
CA VAL A 322 -19.68 -6.62 -19.45
C VAL A 322 -19.97 -5.52 -20.47
N VAL A 323 -19.74 -4.26 -20.09
CA VAL A 323 -19.69 -3.12 -21.00
C VAL A 323 -18.36 -2.41 -20.80
N THR A 324 -17.71 -2.01 -21.89
CA THR A 324 -16.39 -1.36 -21.86
C THR A 324 -16.44 0.05 -22.43
N SER A 325 -15.66 0.97 -21.87
CA SER A 325 -15.46 2.33 -22.37
C SER A 325 -13.98 2.65 -22.50
N GLU A 326 -13.58 3.24 -23.62
CA GLU A 326 -12.22 3.78 -23.78
C GLU A 326 -12.18 5.28 -23.50
N ILE A 327 -11.08 5.71 -22.87
CA ILE A 327 -10.72 7.10 -22.67
C ILE A 327 -9.36 7.30 -23.29
N SER A 328 -9.36 7.80 -24.52
CA SER A 328 -8.17 8.35 -25.16
C SER A 328 -8.08 9.83 -24.82
N ILE A 329 -6.95 10.27 -24.25
CA ILE A 329 -6.64 11.68 -24.05
C ILE A 329 -5.67 12.09 -25.18
N PRO A 330 -6.17 12.69 -26.28
CA PRO A 330 -5.34 13.01 -27.44
C PRO A 330 -4.39 14.18 -27.17
N GLU A 331 -3.38 14.32 -28.05
CA GLU A 331 -2.61 15.55 -28.23
C GLU A 331 -3.53 16.77 -28.41
N LYS A 332 -3.02 17.94 -28.01
CA LYS A 332 -3.70 19.22 -28.19
C LYS A 332 -3.66 19.69 -29.63
#